data_AF-Q1HCN5-F1
#
_entry.id   AF-Q1HCN5-F1
#
_cell.length_a   1.000
_cell.length_b   1.000
_cell.length_c   1.000
_cell.angle_alpha   90.00
_cell.angle_beta   90.00
_cell.angle_gamma   90.00
#
_symmetry.space_group_name_H-M   'P 1'
#
loop_
_entity.id
_entity.type
_entity.pdbx_description
1 polymer ?
#
loop_
_entity_poly.entity_id
_entity_poly.type
_entity_poly.pdbx_seq_one_letter_code
_entity_poly.pdbx_strand_id
1 'polypeptide(L)'
;PPMMFDAEQRRVKFINMNGLMEDPMKVYKDRQFMNVWTDHEKEIFKDKFIQHPKNFGLIASYLERKSVPDCVLYYYLTKKNENYKALVRRNYGKR
;
A
#
# COMPACT_ATOMS: atom_id res chain seq x y z
N PRO A 1 27.60 13.07 -38.34
CA PRO A 1 27.64 11.70 -37.78
C PRO A 1 27.24 11.66 -36.30
N PRO A 2 26.35 10.75 -35.88
CA PRO A 2 26.04 10.56 -34.45
C PRO A 2 27.28 10.09 -33.69
N MET A 3 27.50 10.61 -32.47
CA MET A 3 28.64 10.25 -31.63
C MET A 3 28.58 8.76 -31.26
N MET A 4 29.65 8.03 -31.56
CA MET A 4 29.83 6.64 -31.14
C MET A 4 30.36 6.62 -29.70
N PHE A 5 29.45 6.46 -28.73
CA PHE A 5 29.83 6.29 -27.33
C PHE A 5 30.56 4.96 -27.11
N ASP A 6 31.62 4.97 -26.30
CA ASP A 6 32.34 3.77 -25.88
C ASP A 6 31.52 2.91 -24.88
N ALA A 7 32.05 1.73 -24.52
CA ALA A 7 31.36 0.79 -23.63
C ALA A 7 31.19 1.30 -22.19
N GLU A 8 32.02 2.26 -21.73
CA GLU A 8 31.85 2.90 -20.43
C GLU A 8 30.79 4.00 -20.47
N GLN A 9 30.83 4.85 -21.51
CA GLN A 9 29.84 5.90 -21.73
C GLN A 9 28.43 5.34 -21.90
N ARG A 10 28.27 4.16 -22.52
CA ARG A 10 26.97 3.46 -22.59
C ARG A 10 26.51 2.87 -21.25
N ARG A 11 27.42 2.62 -20.31
CA ARG A 11 27.10 2.14 -18.95
C ARG A 11 26.66 3.29 -18.03
N VAL A 12 27.02 4.52 -18.36
CA VAL A 12 26.55 5.72 -17.67
C VAL A 12 25.07 5.93 -17.99
N LYS A 13 24.19 5.48 -17.10
CA LYS A 13 22.76 5.83 -17.16
C LYS A 13 22.57 7.22 -16.57
N PHE A 14 22.17 8.18 -17.39
CA PHE A 14 21.66 9.45 -16.90
C PHE A 14 20.40 9.19 -16.07
N ILE A 15 20.41 9.62 -14.80
CA ILE A 15 19.21 9.56 -13.95
C ILE A 15 18.26 10.64 -14.46
N ASN A 16 17.27 10.24 -15.25
CA ASN A 16 16.25 11.15 -15.73
C ASN A 16 15.18 11.35 -14.65
N MET A 17 15.03 12.60 -14.18
CA MET A 17 14.05 12.98 -13.14
C MET A 17 12.71 13.46 -13.72
N ASN A 18 12.48 13.34 -15.03
CA ASN A 18 11.25 13.79 -15.69
C ASN A 18 9.99 12.95 -15.37
N GLY A 19 10.12 11.89 -14.57
CA GLY A 19 9.01 11.02 -14.17
C GLY A 19 8.55 10.02 -15.24
N LEU A 20 9.34 9.81 -16.30
CA LEU A 20 9.03 8.78 -17.32
C LEU A 20 9.03 7.38 -16.68
N MET A 21 7.87 6.72 -16.70
CA MET A 21 7.75 5.31 -16.37
C MET A 21 7.82 4.49 -17.66
N GLU A 22 8.93 3.76 -17.86
CA GLU A 22 9.12 2.87 -19.02
C GLU A 22 8.09 1.74 -19.06
N ASP A 23 7.77 1.17 -17.89
CA ASP A 23 6.72 0.15 -17.72
C ASP A 23 5.85 0.46 -16.48
N PRO A 24 4.73 1.18 -16.66
CA PRO A 24 3.81 1.50 -15.57
C PRO A 24 3.24 0.25 -14.86
N MET A 25 3.06 -0.86 -15.59
CA MET A 25 2.49 -2.08 -15.03
C MET A 25 3.48 -2.80 -14.12
N LYS A 26 4.75 -2.82 -14.49
CA LYS A 26 5.82 -3.33 -13.62
C LYS A 26 5.92 -2.51 -12.34
N VAL A 27 5.96 -1.18 -12.44
CA VAL A 27 6.01 -0.27 -11.28
C VAL A 27 4.82 -0.50 -10.34
N TYR A 28 3.61 -0.70 -10.89
CA TYR A 28 2.43 -1.01 -10.09
C TYR A 28 2.55 -2.34 -9.34
N LYS A 29 3.00 -3.40 -10.02
CA LYS A 29 3.20 -4.73 -9.43
C LYS A 29 4.28 -4.72 -8.34
N ASP A 30 5.40 -4.05 -8.59
CA ASP A 30 6.52 -3.96 -7.65
C ASP A 30 6.08 -3.32 -6.31
N ARG A 31 5.19 -2.32 -6.35
CA ARG A 31 4.61 -1.73 -5.14
C ARG A 31 3.78 -2.70 -4.31
N GLN A 32 3.11 -3.67 -4.93
CA GLN A 32 2.34 -4.70 -4.21
C GLN A 32 3.26 -5.63 -3.42
N PHE A 33 4.44 -5.96 -3.94
CA PHE A 33 5.41 -6.82 -3.27
C PHE A 33 6.14 -6.14 -2.11
N MET A 34 6.24 -4.81 -2.12
CA MET A 34 6.86 -4.07 -1.01
C MET A 34 5.92 -3.90 0.19
N ASN A 35 4.60 -3.90 -0.03
CA ASN A 35 3.61 -3.64 1.02
C ASN A 35 2.84 -4.91 1.43
N VAL A 36 3.57 -5.94 1.83
CA VAL A 36 2.97 -7.20 2.29
C VAL A 36 2.33 -7.02 3.65
N TRP A 37 1.10 -7.53 3.79
CA TRP A 37 0.35 -7.58 5.05
C TRP A 37 0.49 -8.96 5.68
N THR A 38 1.10 -9.01 6.86
CA THR A 38 1.15 -10.22 7.70
C THR A 38 -0.19 -10.48 8.35
N ASP A 39 -0.49 -11.73 8.71
CA ASP A 39 -1.79 -12.06 9.32
C ASP A 39 -2.02 -11.31 10.64
N HIS A 40 -0.95 -11.11 11.42
CA HIS A 40 -0.99 -10.28 12.64
C HIS A 40 -1.40 -8.82 12.35
N GLU A 41 -0.81 -8.19 11.33
CA GLU A 41 -1.19 -6.82 10.93
C GLU A 41 -2.65 -6.76 10.45
N LYS A 42 -3.13 -7.79 9.75
CA LYS A 42 -4.53 -7.86 9.30
C LYS A 42 -5.50 -7.97 10.48
N GLU A 43 -5.14 -8.75 11.50
CA GLU A 43 -5.93 -8.87 12.73
C GLU A 43 -6.00 -7.54 13.49
N ILE A 44 -4.85 -6.88 13.70
CA ILE A 44 -4.79 -5.55 14.33
C ILE A 44 -5.67 -4.57 13.55
N PHE A 45 -5.53 -4.52 12.23
CA PHE A 45 -6.32 -3.63 11.38
C PHE A 45 -7.82 -3.89 11.56
N LYS A 46 -8.24 -5.16 11.52
CA LYS A 46 -9.64 -5.56 11.64
C LYS A 46 -10.22 -5.20 13.00
N ASP A 47 -9.52 -5.53 14.09
CA ASP A 47 -9.93 -5.22 15.45
C ASP A 47 -10.08 -3.70 15.65
N LYS A 48 -9.04 -2.92 15.31
CA LYS A 48 -9.05 -1.46 15.46
C LYS A 48 -10.07 -0.79 14.54
N PHE A 49 -10.32 -1.32 13.35
CA PHE A 49 -11.37 -0.80 12.46
C PHE A 49 -12.78 -1.00 13.03
N ILE A 50 -13.04 -2.14 13.68
CA ILE A 50 -14.34 -2.41 14.32
C ILE A 50 -14.58 -1.43 15.49
N GLN A 51 -13.52 -1.11 16.25
CA GLN A 51 -13.58 -0.17 17.37
C GLN A 51 -13.68 1.29 16.92
N HIS A 52 -12.93 1.68 15.89
CA HIS A 52 -12.83 3.04 15.36
C HIS A 52 -13.02 3.07 13.84
N PRO A 53 -14.26 2.94 13.34
CA PRO A 53 -14.52 2.82 11.91
C PRO A 53 -13.95 4.00 11.11
N LYS A 54 -13.11 3.70 10.11
CA LYS A 54 -12.46 4.66 9.21
C LYS A 54 -11.51 5.67 9.87
N ASN A 55 -11.14 5.51 11.14
CA ASN A 55 -10.08 6.32 11.73
C ASN A 55 -8.70 5.74 11.35
N PHE A 56 -8.31 5.91 10.09
CA PHE A 56 -7.08 5.32 9.56
C PHE A 56 -5.80 5.90 10.17
N GLY A 57 -5.84 7.15 10.65
CA GLY A 57 -4.72 7.75 11.39
C GLY A 57 -4.44 6.98 12.68
N LEU A 58 -5.49 6.71 13.46
CA LEU A 58 -5.38 5.91 14.68
C LEU A 58 -5.03 4.45 14.38
N ILE A 59 -5.59 3.84 13.33
CA ILE A 59 -5.28 2.44 13.00
C ILE A 59 -3.81 2.29 12.60
N ALA A 60 -3.27 3.22 11.79
CA ALA A 60 -1.87 3.20 11.37
C ALA A 60 -0.90 3.34 12.55
N SER A 61 -1.27 4.04 13.63
CA SER A 61 -0.39 4.15 14.80
C SER A 61 -0.17 2.83 15.53
N TYR A 62 -0.98 1.80 15.28
CA TYR A 62 -0.78 0.44 15.81
C TYR A 62 0.00 -0.47 14.85
N LEU A 63 0.37 0.01 13.66
CA LEU A 63 1.03 -0.77 12.62
C LEU A 63 2.35 -0.11 12.25
N GLU A 64 3.44 -0.57 12.88
CA GLU A 64 4.78 0.04 12.76
C GLU A 64 5.28 0.21 11.32
N ARG A 65 4.88 -0.71 10.42
CA ARG A 65 5.34 -0.74 9.03
C ARG A 65 4.26 -0.39 8.02
N LYS A 66 3.13 0.18 8.46
CA LYS A 66 2.02 0.58 7.57
C LYS A 66 1.64 2.02 7.80
N SER A 67 1.76 2.83 6.75
CA SER A 67 1.34 4.22 6.78
C SER A 67 -0.18 4.36 6.67
N VAL A 68 -0.69 5.58 6.88
CA VAL A 68 -2.12 5.89 6.66
C VAL A 68 -2.57 5.56 5.23
N PRO A 69 -1.84 5.95 4.16
CA PRO A 69 -2.15 5.50 2.80
C PRO A 69 -2.24 3.98 2.64
N ASP A 70 -1.36 3.22 3.30
CA ASP A 70 -1.39 1.75 3.25
C ASP A 70 -2.66 1.19 3.88
N CYS A 71 -3.06 1.74 5.03
CA CYS A 71 -4.30 1.38 5.73
C CYS A 71 -5.53 1.69 4.87
N VAL A 72 -5.55 2.84 4.19
CA VAL A 72 -6.64 3.21 3.27
C VAL A 72 -6.67 2.24 2.08
N LEU A 73 -5.53 1.99 1.43
CA LEU A 73 -5.44 1.07 0.31
C LEU A 73 -5.91 -0.33 0.70
N TYR A 74 -5.42 -0.84 1.82
CA TYR A 74 -5.81 -2.15 2.36
C TYR A 74 -7.31 -2.24 2.59
N TYR A 75 -7.93 -1.22 3.20
CA TYR A 75 -9.39 -1.16 3.35
C TYR A 75 -10.11 -1.31 2.00
N TYR A 76 -9.70 -0.61 0.95
CA TYR A 76 -10.39 -0.70 -0.33
C TYR A 76 -10.22 -2.07 -1.00
N LEU A 77 -9.06 -2.70 -0.84
CA LEU A 77 -8.78 -4.04 -1.35
C LEU A 77 -9.59 -5.12 -0.63
N THR A 78 -9.83 -4.99 0.68
CA THR A 78 -10.43 -6.06 1.49
C THR A 78 -11.86 -5.81 1.96
N LYS A 79 -12.38 -4.57 1.93
CA LYS A 79 -13.68 -4.21 2.55
C LYS A 79 -14.88 -5.02 2.09
N LYS A 80 -14.85 -5.53 0.86
CA LYS A 80 -15.92 -6.38 0.32
C LYS A 80 -15.79 -7.81 0.85
N ASN A 81 -14.58 -8.36 0.82
CA ASN A 81 -14.29 -9.73 1.26
C ASN A 81 -14.47 -9.88 2.79
N GLU A 82 -13.92 -8.95 3.57
CA GLU A 82 -14.01 -8.95 5.03
C GLU A 82 -15.37 -8.45 5.56
N ASN A 83 -16.18 -7.83 4.69
CA ASN A 83 -17.48 -7.26 5.03
C ASN A 83 -17.45 -6.37 6.30
N TYR A 84 -16.51 -5.42 6.36
CA TYR A 84 -16.33 -4.55 7.52
C TYR A 84 -17.60 -3.81 7.94
N LYS A 85 -18.49 -3.46 6.99
CA LYS A 85 -19.79 -2.83 7.32
C LYS A 85 -20.68 -3.73 8.17
N ALA A 86 -20.66 -5.05 7.96
CA ALA A 86 -21.43 -5.98 8.78
C ALA A 86 -20.78 -6.16 10.15
N LEU A 87 -19.45 -6.26 10.20
CA LEU A 87 -18.69 -6.40 11.45
C LEU A 87 -18.92 -5.21 12.39
N VAL A 88 -18.83 -3.99 11.86
CA VAL A 88 -19.11 -2.76 12.63
C VAL A 88 -20.55 -2.77 13.15
N ARG A 89 -21.55 -3.05 12.30
CA ARG A 89 -22.97 -3.09 12.70
C ARG A 89 -23.22 -4.08 13.85
N ARG A 90 -22.63 -5.27 13.78
CA ARG A 90 -22.74 -6.29 14.85
C ARG A 90 -22.12 -5.82 16.17
N ASN A 91 -21.05 -5.03 16.12
CA ASN A 91 -20.36 -4.56 17.32
C ASN A 91 -21.10 -3.41 18.02
N TYR A 92 -21.71 -2.49 17.26
CA TYR A 92 -22.48 -1.38 17.84
C TYR A 92 -23.78 -1.84 18.52
N GLY A 93 -24.43 -2.91 18.03
CA GLY A 93 -25.63 -3.46 18.70
C GLY A 93 -25.37 -4.21 20.00
N LYS A 94 -24.09 -4.39 20.38
CA LYS A 94 -23.67 -5.05 21.64
C LYS A 94 -23.15 -4.06 22.69
N ARG A 95 -23.07 -2.77 22.34
CA ARG A 95 -22.63 -1.68 23.22
C ARG A 95 -23.80 -1.01 23.89
#